data_AF-A0A538ABU6-F1
#
_entry.id   AF-A0A538ABU6-F1
#
_cell.length_a   1.000
_cell.length_b   1.000
_cell.length_c   1.000
_cell.angle_alpha   90.00
_cell.angle_beta   90.00
_cell.angle_gamma   90.00
#
_symmetry.space_group_name_H-M   'P 1'
#
loop_
_entity.id
_entity.type
_entity.pdbx_description
1 polymer ?
#
loop_
_entity_poly.entity_id
_entity_poly.type
_entity_poly.pdbx_seq_one_letter_code
_entity_poly.pdbx_strand_id
1 'polypeptide(L)' 'MSRHTVPSHPRALPAAGRYYAVQPGDTLGRIAGRFRTTVERLLALNPGVQPTALHAGQRLRVG' A
#
# COMPACT_ATOMS: atom_id res chain seq x y z
N MET A 1 6.34 46.78 -11.81
CA MET A 1 5.12 45.96 -11.55
C MET A 1 5.19 44.73 -12.44
N SER A 2 5.63 43.57 -11.92
CA SER A 2 5.57 42.31 -12.68
C SER A 2 5.12 41.21 -11.72
N ARG A 3 3.82 40.94 -11.73
CA ARG A 3 3.23 39.81 -11.03
C ARG A 3 3.74 38.53 -11.68
N HIS A 4 4.66 37.85 -11.02
CA HIS A 4 4.95 36.45 -11.34
C HIS A 4 3.77 35.63 -10.82
N THR A 5 2.90 35.21 -11.72
CA THR A 5 1.86 34.23 -11.42
C THR A 5 2.55 32.89 -11.24
N VAL A 6 2.76 32.47 -9.99
CA VAL A 6 3.13 31.08 -9.69
C VAL A 6 1.95 30.19 -10.05
N PRO A 7 2.09 29.22 -10.99
CA PRO A 7 1.07 28.18 -11.13
C PRO A 7 1.19 27.28 -9.90
N SER A 8 0.37 27.54 -8.89
CA SER A 8 0.15 26.62 -7.77
C SER A 8 -0.59 25.40 -8.28
N HIS A 9 0.13 24.51 -8.95
CA HIS A 9 -0.31 23.14 -9.11
C HIS A 9 -0.50 22.60 -7.69
N PRO A 10 -1.70 22.15 -7.30
CA PRO A 10 -1.80 21.38 -6.07
C PRO A 10 -0.83 20.23 -6.24
N ARG A 11 0.24 20.22 -5.44
CA ARG A 11 1.10 19.05 -5.31
C ARG A 11 0.15 17.96 -4.83
N ALA A 12 -0.33 17.12 -5.76
CA ALA A 12 -1.02 15.90 -5.40
C ALA A 12 -0.06 15.19 -4.46
N LEU A 13 -0.35 15.22 -3.16
CA LEU A 13 0.40 14.47 -2.18
C LEU A 13 0.41 13.05 -2.73
N PRO A 14 1.57 12.41 -2.92
CA PRO A 14 1.61 11.05 -3.44
C PRO A 14 0.63 10.26 -2.59
N ALA A 15 -0.41 9.70 -3.23
CA ALA A 15 -1.51 9.04 -2.54
C ALA A 15 -0.87 8.11 -1.50
N ALA A 16 -1.01 8.46 -0.22
CA ALA A 16 -0.30 7.77 0.84
C ALA A 16 -0.77 6.32 0.77
N GLY A 17 0.11 5.42 0.31
CA GLY A 17 -0.22 4.02 0.13
C GLY A 17 -0.80 3.47 1.43
N ARG A 18 -1.88 2.71 1.34
CA ARG A 18 -2.46 2.11 2.54
C ARG A 18 -1.57 0.96 2.96
N TYR A 19 -1.17 0.92 4.23
CA TYR A 19 -0.34 -0.15 4.78
C TYR A 19 -1.10 -0.91 5.87
N TYR A 20 -0.78 -2.19 6.00
CA TYR A 20 -1.28 -3.09 7.02
C TYR A 20 -0.09 -3.78 7.69
N ALA A 21 -0.08 -3.82 9.02
CA ALA A 21 0.86 -4.63 9.78
C ALA A 21 0.25 -6.01 9.96
N VAL A 22 0.91 -7.02 9.37
CA VAL A 22 0.50 -8.43 9.46
C VAL A 22 0.38 -8.85 10.92
N GLN A 23 -0.72 -9.50 11.27
CA GLN A 23 -0.95 -10.03 12.61
C GLN A 23 -0.63 -11.53 12.67
N PRO A 24 -0.37 -12.09 13.87
CA PRO A 24 -0.21 -13.52 14.04
C PRO A 24 -1.41 -14.29 13.47
N GLY A 25 -1.14 -15.26 12.59
CA GLY A 25 -2.16 -16.08 11.94
C GLY A 25 -2.81 -15.46 10.69
N ASP A 26 -2.42 -14.26 10.26
CA ASP A 26 -2.88 -13.71 8.99
C ASP A 26 -2.35 -14.50 7.79
N THR A 27 -3.14 -14.51 6.71
CA THR A 27 -2.73 -15.00 5.39
C THR A 27 -2.99 -13.93 4.34
N LEU A 28 -2.28 -13.97 3.21
CA LEU A 28 -2.53 -13.02 2.11
C LEU A 28 -3.98 -13.07 1.64
N GLY A 29 -4.62 -14.25 1.64
CA GLY A 29 -6.03 -14.40 1.28
C GLY A 29 -6.98 -13.66 2.22
N ARG A 30 -6.80 -13.81 3.55
CA ARG A 30 -7.62 -13.09 4.54
C ARG A 30 -7.41 -11.57 4.45
N ILE A 31 -6.16 -11.15 4.30
CA ILE A 31 -5.81 -9.73 4.13
C ILE A 31 -6.43 -9.18 2.84
N ALA A 32 -6.32 -9.90 1.72
CA ALA A 32 -6.89 -9.50 0.44
C ALA A 32 -8.41 -9.30 0.53
N GLY A 33 -9.12 -10.26 1.14
CA GLY A 33 -10.56 -10.16 1.38
C GLY A 33 -10.93 -8.94 2.25
N ARG A 34 -10.17 -8.70 3.34
CA ARG A 34 -10.40 -7.56 4.25
C ARG A 34 -10.27 -6.21 3.53
N PHE A 35 -9.33 -6.08 2.61
CA PHE A 35 -9.07 -4.84 1.88
C PHE A 35 -9.72 -4.77 0.49
N ARG A 36 -10.59 -5.74 0.16
CA ARG A 36 -11.27 -5.83 -1.15
C ARG A 36 -10.29 -5.76 -2.32
N THR A 37 -9.20 -6.49 -2.20
CA THR A 37 -8.15 -6.62 -3.22
C THR A 37 -7.88 -8.10 -3.50
N THR A 38 -6.90 -8.42 -4.35
CA THR A 38 -6.50 -9.80 -4.64
C THR A 38 -5.11 -10.10 -4.09
N VAL A 39 -4.82 -11.39 -3.87
CA VAL A 39 -3.47 -11.84 -3.47
C VAL A 39 -2.43 -11.41 -4.49
N GLU A 40 -2.73 -11.54 -5.78
CA GLU A 40 -1.85 -11.10 -6.88
C GLU A 40 -1.55 -9.61 -6.81
N ARG A 41 -2.58 -8.78 -6.56
CA ARG A 41 -2.41 -7.33 -6.38
C ARG A 41 -1.54 -7.02 -5.17
N LEU A 42 -1.72 -7.74 -4.05
CA LEU A 42 -0.86 -7.59 -2.88
C LEU A 42 0.59 -7.95 -3.18
N LEU A 43 0.86 -9.03 -3.90
CA LEU A 43 2.23 -9.42 -4.27
C LEU A 43 2.87 -8.43 -5.24
N ALA A 44 2.11 -7.93 -6.22
CA ALA A 44 2.58 -6.90 -7.14
C ALA A 44 2.95 -5.58 -6.42
N LEU A 45 2.21 -5.23 -5.36
CA LEU A 45 2.47 -4.05 -4.54
C LEU A 45 3.64 -4.24 -3.57
N ASN A 46 4.03 -5.48 -3.28
CA ASN A 46 5.02 -5.84 -2.27
C ASN A 46 6.04 -6.84 -2.83
N PRO A 47 6.91 -6.40 -3.76
CA PRO A 47 7.94 -7.27 -4.33
C PRO A 47 8.84 -7.83 -3.22
N GLY A 48 9.14 -9.13 -3.30
CA GLY A 48 9.94 -9.85 -2.31
C GLY A 48 9.15 -10.43 -1.14
N VAL A 49 7.84 -10.15 -1.02
CA VAL A 49 6.99 -10.85 -0.05
C VAL A 49 6.72 -12.27 -0.52
N GLN A 50 7.03 -13.24 0.35
CA GLN A 50 6.72 -14.64 0.11
C GLN A 50 5.30 -14.97 0.62
N PRO A 51 4.41 -15.49 -0.24
CA PRO A 51 3.02 -15.79 0.14
C PRO A 51 2.89 -16.76 1.32
N THR A 52 3.84 -17.68 1.44
CA THR A 52 3.87 -18.76 2.42
C THR A 52 4.66 -18.41 3.69
N ALA A 53 5.33 -17.26 3.72
CA ALA A 53 6.18 -16.82 4.83
C ALA A 53 5.86 -15.37 5.22
N LEU A 54 4.60 -15.13 5.60
CA LEU A 54 4.20 -13.87 6.22
C LEU A 54 4.65 -13.84 7.69
N HIS A 55 5.28 -12.74 8.08
CA HIS A 55 5.73 -12.53 9.45
C HIS A 55 4.84 -11.52 10.17
N ALA A 56 4.47 -11.79 11.42
CA ALA A 56 3.78 -10.81 12.25
C ALA A 56 4.61 -9.52 12.39
N GLY A 57 3.96 -8.37 12.33
CA GLY A 57 4.59 -7.05 12.30
C GLY A 57 5.10 -6.61 10.92
N GLN A 58 5.14 -7.51 9.93
CA GLN A 58 5.53 -7.16 8.56
C GLN A 58 4.57 -6.13 7.98
N ARG A 59 5.11 -5.07 7.37
CA ARG A 59 4.32 -4.03 6.72
C ARG A 59 4.00 -4.44 5.28
N LEU A 60 2.72 -4.58 4.99
CA LEU A 60 2.20 -4.90 3.66
C LEU A 60 1.45 -3.70 3.09
N ARG A 61 1.79 -3.30 1.86
CA ARG A 61 1.02 -2.32 1.09
C ARG A 61 -0.26 -2.97 0.56
N VAL A 62 -1.40 -2.38 0.85
CA VAL A 62 -2.73 -2.90 0.50
C VAL A 62 -3.53 -1.97 -0.41
N GLY A 63 -2.99 -0.79 -0.75
CA GLY A 63 -3.60 0.23 -1.61
C GLY A 63 -2.58 1.16 -2.24
#